data_AF-A0A497C8P3-F1
#
_entry.id   AF-A0A497C8P3-F1
#
_cell.length_a   1.000
_cell.length_b   1.000
_cell.length_c   1.000
_cell.angle_alpha   90.00
_cell.angle_beta   90.00
_cell.angle_gamma   90.00
#
_symmetry.space_group_name_H-M   'P 1'
#
loop_
_entity.id
_entity.type
_entity.pdbx_description
1 polymer ?
#
loop_
_entity_poly.entity_id
_entity_poly.type
_entity_poly.pdbx_seq_one_letter_code
_entity_poly.pdbx_strand_id
1 'polypeptide(L)'
;AAFPDEVDADNKVDDPARLSYIKRHLEMVNKSIQIGVPMKGYFVWSLFDNFEWALGYSKRFGIIYVDYATQERIVKSSGLWYRDVIAQNRVVK
;
A
#
# COMPACT_ATOMS: atom_id res chain seq x y z
N ALA A 1 4.88 4.41 -2.92
CA ALA A 1 5.28 4.68 -4.32
C ALA A 1 4.13 4.34 -5.26
N ALA A 2 4.06 4.99 -6.42
CA ALA A 2 3.05 4.69 -7.45
C ALA A 2 3.57 3.67 -8.46
N PHE A 3 2.73 2.70 -8.78
CA PHE A 3 2.96 1.67 -9.80
C PHE A 3 1.70 1.54 -10.67
N PRO A 4 1.82 1.08 -11.92
CA PRO A 4 0.66 0.70 -12.72
C PRO A 4 -0.14 -0.39 -11.99
N ASP A 5 -1.47 -0.29 -12.04
CA ASP A 5 -2.39 -1.28 -11.49
C ASP A 5 -3.30 -1.76 -12.62
N GLU A 6 -3.57 -3.06 -12.66
CA GLU A 6 -4.52 -3.69 -13.56
C GLU A 6 -5.55 -4.46 -12.73
N VAL A 7 -6.82 -4.40 -13.15
CA VAL A 7 -7.90 -5.22 -12.58
C VAL A 7 -7.98 -6.48 -13.42
N ASP A 8 -7.82 -7.64 -12.79
CA ASP A 8 -7.88 -8.94 -13.47
C ASP A 8 -9.33 -9.42 -13.69
N ALA A 9 -9.47 -10.59 -14.33
CA ALA A 9 -10.78 -11.19 -14.62
C ALA A 9 -11.59 -11.58 -13.37
N ASP A 10 -10.95 -11.69 -12.20
CA ASP A 10 -11.59 -12.02 -10.92
C ASP A 10 -11.93 -10.75 -10.10
N ASN A 11 -11.81 -9.56 -10.69
CA ASN A 11 -11.97 -8.27 -10.00
C ASN A 11 -10.95 -8.06 -8.86
N LYS A 12 -9.70 -8.48 -9.06
CA LYS A 12 -8.59 -8.28 -8.12
C LYS A 12 -7.52 -7.39 -8.74
N VAL A 13 -6.71 -6.78 -7.88
CA VAL A 13 -5.55 -5.98 -8.26
C VAL A 13 -4.32 -6.54 -7.57
N ASP A 14 -3.45 -7.19 -8.33
CA ASP A 14 -2.16 -7.67 -7.83
C ASP A 14 -1.06 -6.62 -8.06
N ASP A 15 -0.49 -6.10 -6.96
CA ASP A 15 0.47 -5.00 -6.98
C ASP A 15 1.78 -5.34 -6.23
N PRO A 16 2.53 -6.38 -6.66
CA PRO A 16 3.68 -6.91 -5.93
C PRO A 16 4.81 -5.89 -5.76
N ALA A 17 4.94 -4.95 -6.70
CA ALA A 17 5.91 -3.86 -6.59
C ALA A 17 5.59 -2.89 -5.43
N ARG A 18 4.29 -2.58 -5.22
CA ARG A 18 3.82 -1.76 -4.09
C ARG A 18 4.00 -2.50 -2.78
N LEU A 19 3.63 -3.78 -2.73
CA LEU A 19 3.86 -4.64 -1.56
C LEU A 19 5.35 -4.66 -1.18
N SER A 20 6.23 -4.99 -2.13
CA SER A 20 7.68 -5.01 -1.91
C SER A 20 8.24 -3.65 -1.45
N TYR A 21 7.72 -2.55 -2.00
CA TYR A 21 8.07 -1.21 -1.55
C TYR A 21 7.71 -0.98 -0.08
N ILE A 22 6.46 -1.26 0.32
CA ILE A 22 6.00 -1.06 1.71
C ILE A 22 6.76 -1.98 2.66
N LYS A 23 6.94 -3.26 2.31
CA LYS A 23 7.67 -4.26 3.10
C LYS A 23 9.09 -3.79 3.44
N ARG A 24 9.87 -3.38 2.43
CA ARG A 24 11.25 -2.92 2.66
C ARG A 24 11.31 -1.69 3.57
N HIS A 25 10.34 -0.78 3.49
CA HIS A 25 10.32 0.39 4.36
C HIS A 25 9.96 0.02 5.80
N LEU A 26 8.99 -0.87 6.01
CA LEU A 26 8.67 -1.37 7.35
C LEU A 26 9.83 -2.16 7.98
N GLU A 27 10.57 -2.93 7.19
CA GLU A 27 11.80 -3.59 7.67
C GLU A 27 12.84 -2.58 8.14
N MET A 28 13.00 -1.45 7.43
CA MET A 28 13.90 -0.38 7.85
C MET A 28 13.40 0.36 9.09
N VAL A 29 12.09 0.62 9.19
CA VAL A 29 11.47 1.17 10.42
C VAL A 29 11.76 0.27 11.63
N ASN A 30 11.60 -1.04 11.47
CA ASN A 30 11.92 -2.00 12.53
C ASN A 30 13.41 -1.96 12.92
N LYS A 31 14.33 -1.89 11.94
CA LYS A 31 15.76 -1.72 12.22
C LYS A 31 16.06 -0.40 12.95
N SER A 32 15.40 0.70 12.59
CA SER A 32 15.53 1.99 13.25
C SER A 32 15.09 1.92 14.72
N ILE A 33 13.98 1.22 15.01
CA ILE A 33 13.53 0.99 16.40
C ILE A 33 14.57 0.19 17.19
N GLN A 34 15.17 -0.85 16.59
CA GLN A 34 16.19 -1.68 17.23
C GLN A 34 17.46 -0.91 17.63
N ILE A 35 17.81 0.16 16.92
CA ILE A 35 18.94 1.04 17.26
C ILE A 35 18.55 2.23 18.15
N GLY A 36 17.33 2.24 18.69
CA GLY A 36 16.89 3.22 19.69
C GLY A 36 16.14 4.44 19.15
N VAL A 37 15.78 4.49 17.86
CA VAL A 37 14.96 5.58 17.32
C VAL A 37 13.53 5.45 17.87
N PRO A 38 12.94 6.49 18.50
CA PRO A 38 11.64 6.39 19.17
C PRO A 38 10.44 6.48 18.21
N MET A 39 10.38 5.64 17.18
CA MET A 39 9.23 5.57 16.26
C MET A 39 8.01 4.94 16.94
N LYS A 40 6.84 5.59 16.80
CA LYS A 40 5.58 5.17 17.46
C LYS A 40 4.49 4.70 16.50
N GLY A 41 4.69 4.87 15.20
CA GLY A 41 3.71 4.48 14.20
C GLY A 41 4.23 4.64 12.77
N TYR A 42 3.47 4.08 11.83
CA TYR A 42 3.72 4.16 10.40
C TYR A 42 2.38 4.35 9.69
N PHE A 43 2.31 5.34 8.79
CA PHE A 43 1.15 5.58 7.95
C PHE A 43 1.51 5.30 6.50
N VAL A 44 0.77 4.39 5.87
CA VAL A 44 0.90 4.16 4.44
C VAL A 44 0.23 5.29 3.67
N TRP A 45 0.98 5.92 2.76
CA TRP A 45 0.38 6.76 1.73
C TRP A 45 0.08 5.90 0.50
N SER A 46 -1.18 5.65 0.17
CA SER A 46 -2.44 6.15 0.79
C SER A 46 -3.43 5.01 1.01
N LEU A 47 -4.55 5.30 1.70
CA LEU A 47 -5.65 4.33 1.83
C LEU A 47 -6.27 4.03 0.46
N PHE A 48 -6.76 5.07 -0.22
CA PHE A 48 -7.35 4.98 -1.55
C PHE A 48 -6.43 5.57 -2.61
N ASP A 49 -6.55 5.06 -3.84
CA ASP A 49 -6.16 5.82 -5.02
C ASP A 49 -6.91 7.17 -5.03
N ASN A 50 -6.19 8.24 -5.36
CA ASN A 50 -6.70 9.60 -5.24
C ASN A 50 -6.06 10.53 -6.30
N PHE A 51 -6.47 11.79 -6.27
CA PHE A 51 -5.96 12.84 -7.13
C PHE A 51 -4.55 13.26 -6.68
N GLU A 52 -3.53 12.89 -7.46
CA GLU A 52 -2.13 13.21 -7.19
C GLU A 52 -1.75 14.57 -7.80
N TRP A 53 -2.35 15.64 -7.28
CA TRP A 53 -1.97 17.03 -7.57
C TRP A 53 -1.78 17.32 -9.07
N ALA A 54 -0.60 17.78 -9.48
CA ALA A 54 -0.27 18.12 -10.87
C ALA A 54 -0.33 16.91 -11.83
N LEU A 55 -0.29 15.68 -11.30
CA LEU A 55 -0.36 14.44 -12.09
C LEU A 55 -1.79 13.91 -12.21
N GLY A 56 -2.75 14.55 -11.54
CA GLY A 56 -4.14 14.14 -11.49
C GLY A 56 -4.30 12.68 -11.09
N TYR A 57 -5.20 11.96 -11.76
CA TYR A 57 -5.50 10.55 -11.47
C TYR A 57 -4.55 9.54 -12.14
N SER A 58 -3.51 10.01 -12.84
CA SER A 58 -2.59 9.14 -13.57
C SER A 58 -1.64 8.33 -12.67
N LYS A 59 -1.49 8.72 -11.40
CA LYS A 59 -0.69 8.01 -10.39
C LYS A 59 -1.59 7.43 -9.32
N ARG A 60 -1.34 6.17 -8.97
CA ARG A 60 -2.11 5.40 -8.00
C ARG A 60 -1.22 4.98 -6.85
N PHE A 61 -1.48 5.54 -5.67
CA PHE A 61 -0.72 5.26 -4.43
C PHE A 61 -1.48 4.39 -3.43
N GLY A 62 -2.78 4.18 -3.65
CA GLY A 62 -3.65 3.50 -2.71
C GLY A 62 -3.25 2.04 -2.52
N ILE A 63 -3.39 1.55 -1.30
CA ILE A 63 -3.51 0.10 -1.03
C ILE A 63 -4.93 -0.42 -1.33
N ILE A 64 -5.87 0.49 -1.64
CA ILE A 64 -7.20 0.21 -2.18
C ILE A 64 -7.30 0.90 -3.54
N TYR A 65 -7.61 0.11 -4.56
CA TYR A 65 -7.90 0.57 -5.91
C TYR A 65 -9.25 1.29 -5.91
N VAL A 66 -9.33 2.36 -6.70
CA VAL A 66 -10.60 3.05 -6.97
C VAL A 66 -10.82 3.09 -8.48
N ASP A 67 -11.92 2.50 -8.93
CA ASP A 67 -12.44 2.79 -10.27
C ASP A 67 -13.02 4.21 -10.23
N TYR A 68 -12.41 5.14 -10.96
CA TYR A 68 -12.85 6.53 -10.93
C TYR A 68 -14.19 6.77 -11.63
N ALA A 69 -14.57 5.91 -12.58
CA ALA A 69 -15.83 6.04 -13.29
C ALA A 69 -17.01 5.52 -12.45
N THR A 70 -16.84 4.39 -11.79
CA THR A 70 -17.92 3.72 -11.04
C THR A 70 -17.87 3.96 -9.53
N GLN A 71 -16.73 4.43 -9.03
CA GLN A 71 -16.41 4.52 -7.59
C GLN A 71 -16.34 3.15 -6.90
N GLU A 72 -16.21 2.05 -7.64
CA GLU A 72 -15.93 0.75 -7.04
C GLU A 72 -14.57 0.74 -6.33
N ARG A 73 -14.46 -0.01 -5.22
CA ARG A 73 -13.22 -0.15 -4.45
C ARG A 73 -12.80 -1.60 -4.37
N ILE A 74 -11.53 -1.86 -4.69
CA ILE A 74 -10.93 -3.20 -4.64
C ILE A 74 -9.70 -3.13 -3.74
N VAL A 75 -9.64 -3.94 -2.69
CA VAL A 75 -8.45 -4.03 -1.84
C VAL A 75 -7.35 -4.75 -2.62
N LYS A 76 -6.21 -4.09 -2.82
CA LYS A 76 -5.09 -4.64 -3.60
C LYS A 76 -4.35 -5.72 -2.80
N SER A 77 -3.49 -6.51 -3.44
CA SER A 77 -2.69 -7.52 -2.74
C SER A 77 -1.79 -6.91 -1.66
N SER A 78 -1.26 -5.71 -1.87
CA SER A 78 -0.54 -4.92 -0.87
C SER A 78 -1.40 -4.51 0.32
N GLY A 79 -2.69 -4.20 0.11
CA GLY A 79 -3.64 -3.88 1.18
C GLY A 79 -4.02 -5.09 2.02
N LEU A 80 -4.25 -6.24 1.37
CA LEU A 80 -4.49 -7.52 2.07
C LEU A 80 -3.27 -7.95 2.89
N TRP A 81 -2.07 -7.81 2.32
CA TRP A 81 -0.83 -8.07 3.04
C TRP A 81 -0.63 -7.09 4.23
N TYR A 82 -0.93 -5.80 4.03
CA TYR A 82 -0.80 -4.79 5.08
C TYR A 82 -1.79 -5.02 6.24
N ARG A 83 -3.01 -5.51 5.96
CA ARG A 83 -3.96 -6.00 6.98
C ARG A 83 -3.31 -7.07 7.85
N ASP A 84 -2.63 -8.03 7.26
CA ASP A 84 -2.01 -9.14 7.99
C ASP A 84 -0.81 -8.68 8.83
N VAL A 85 -0.03 -7.70 8.32
CA VAL A 85 1.03 -7.04 9.09
C VAL A 85 0.47 -6.36 10.34
N ILE A 86 -0.63 -5.62 10.21
CA ILE A 86 -1.29 -4.96 11.34
C ILE A 86 -1.81 -6.00 12.33
N ALA A 87 -2.55 -7.01 11.85
CA ALA A 87 -3.15 -8.03 12.69
C ALA A 87 -2.12 -8.84 13.48
N GLN A 88 -0.95 -9.09 12.89
CA GLN A 88 0.15 -9.81 13.55
C GLN A 88 1.15 -8.90 14.26
N ASN A 89 1.00 -7.57 14.13
CA ASN A 89 1.93 -6.54 14.60
C ASN A 89 3.41 -6.85 14.25
N ARG A 90 3.66 -7.34 13.04
CA ARG A 90 5.01 -7.69 12.53
C ARG A 90 5.02 -7.72 11.01
N VAL A 91 6.20 -7.51 10.41
CA VAL A 91 6.36 -7.66 8.95
C VAL A 91 6.21 -9.15 8.58
N VAL A 92 5.18 -9.47 7.79
CA VAL A 92 4.92 -10.83 7.30
C VAL A 92 5.90 -11.17 6.17
N LYS A 93 6.44 -12.39 6.20
CA LYS A 93 7.41 -12.89 5.23
C LYS A 93 6.78 -13.11 3.86
#